data_AF-A0A2K0BBZ3-F1
#
_entry.id   AF-A0A2K0BBZ3-F1
#
_cell.length_a   1.000
_cell.length_b   1.000
_cell.length_c   1.000
_cell.angle_alpha   90.00
_cell.angle_beta   90.00
_cell.angle_gamma   90.00
#
_symmetry.space_group_name_H-M   'P 1'
#
loop_
_entity.id
_entity.type
_entity.pdbx_description
1 polymer ?
#
loop_
_entity_poly.entity_id
_entity_poly.type
_entity_poly.pdbx_seq_one_letter_code
_entity_poly.pdbx_strand_id
1 'polypeptide(L)'
;MNAGKEGMSQGVKAYERILTRLIERYRKDNGLEKDQPLATEDVVVLQQQYLLNVLGTALAEKYSWPLGEVVAIDFALIRRYSWTPPQVQALSPAHKWLAICDELEPLHVPEEARRVWRDERQVWGPVPIDSRKDDLEVWREAFAQ
;
A
#
# COMPACT_ATOMS: atom_id res chain seq x y z
N MET A 1 -36.53 -5.82 -7.27
CA MET A 1 -35.42 -6.65 -7.80
C MET A 1 -34.16 -5.81 -7.69
N ASN A 2 -33.32 -6.09 -6.70
CA ASN A 2 -32.07 -5.35 -6.43
C ASN A 2 -30.94 -5.96 -7.25
N ALA A 3 -30.76 -5.48 -8.47
CA ALA A 3 -29.57 -5.77 -9.26
C ALA A 3 -28.49 -4.73 -8.91
N GLY A 4 -27.40 -5.17 -8.29
CA GLY A 4 -26.29 -4.27 -7.93
C GLY A 4 -25.13 -4.87 -7.13
N LYS A 5 -25.02 -6.21 -7.04
CA LYS A 5 -23.85 -6.90 -6.45
C LYS A 5 -23.35 -8.05 -7.33
N GLU A 6 -23.53 -7.95 -8.64
CA GLU A 6 -22.98 -8.91 -9.59
C GLU A 6 -21.79 -8.29 -10.30
N GLY A 7 -20.59 -8.74 -9.91
CA GLY A 7 -19.35 -8.43 -10.63
C GLY A 7 -18.34 -7.54 -9.90
N MET A 8 -18.09 -7.73 -8.59
CA MET A 8 -16.77 -7.30 -8.07
C MET A 8 -15.73 -8.22 -8.71
N SER A 9 -14.97 -7.68 -9.66
CA SER A 9 -13.92 -8.41 -10.37
C SER A 9 -13.00 -9.09 -9.34
N GLN A 10 -12.47 -10.28 -9.65
CA GLN A 10 -11.57 -10.98 -8.72
C GLN A 10 -10.38 -10.11 -8.28
N GLY A 11 -9.96 -9.14 -9.10
CA GLY A 11 -8.93 -8.16 -8.78
C GLY A 11 -9.32 -7.24 -7.61
N VAL A 12 -10.55 -6.71 -7.59
CA VAL A 12 -11.04 -5.86 -6.48
C VAL A 12 -10.96 -6.61 -5.15
N LYS A 13 -11.41 -7.86 -5.11
CA LYS A 13 -11.37 -8.70 -3.89
C LYS A 13 -9.95 -8.98 -3.40
N ALA A 14 -8.96 -9.02 -4.28
CA ALA A 14 -7.57 -9.20 -3.88
C ALA A 14 -7.08 -7.94 -3.13
N TYR A 15 -7.35 -6.77 -3.68
CA TYR A 15 -6.97 -5.48 -3.11
C TYR A 15 -7.71 -5.17 -1.80
N GLU A 16 -8.99 -5.49 -1.69
CA GLU A 16 -9.75 -5.41 -0.44
C GLU A 16 -9.09 -6.24 0.66
N ARG A 17 -8.73 -7.50 0.35
CA ARG A 17 -8.05 -8.38 1.32
C ARG A 17 -6.68 -7.87 1.74
N ILE A 18 -5.93 -7.23 0.84
CA ILE A 18 -4.65 -6.58 1.21
C ILE A 18 -4.93 -5.44 2.18
N LEU A 19 -5.85 -4.53 1.84
CA LEU A 19 -6.15 -3.36 2.63
C LEU A 19 -6.73 -3.71 4.01
N THR A 20 -7.69 -4.64 4.08
CA THR A 20 -8.27 -5.11 5.34
C THR A 20 -7.20 -5.70 6.27
N ARG A 21 -6.36 -6.61 5.77
CA ARG A 21 -5.27 -7.21 6.58
C ARG A 21 -4.29 -6.16 7.08
N LEU A 22 -3.99 -5.18 6.23
CA LEU A 22 -3.07 -4.10 6.57
C LEU A 22 -3.62 -3.23 7.72
N ILE A 23 -4.88 -2.84 7.64
CA ILE A 23 -5.54 -2.01 8.68
C ILE A 23 -5.67 -2.78 9.99
N GLU A 24 -6.12 -4.03 9.94
CA GLU A 24 -6.25 -4.87 11.13
C GLU A 24 -4.91 -5.01 11.84
N ARG A 25 -3.84 -5.24 11.08
CA ARG A 25 -2.48 -5.30 11.61
C ARG A 25 -2.05 -3.95 12.19
N TYR A 26 -2.24 -2.85 11.46
CA TYR A 26 -1.87 -1.52 11.92
C TYR A 26 -2.55 -1.15 13.24
N ARG A 27 -3.86 -1.39 13.34
CA ARG A 27 -4.63 -1.14 14.56
C ARG A 27 -4.09 -1.97 15.72
N LYS A 28 -3.84 -3.27 15.50
CA LYS A 28 -3.28 -4.17 16.52
C LYS A 28 -1.91 -3.71 16.99
N ASP A 29 -1.01 -3.38 16.06
CA ASP A 29 0.38 -3.01 16.36
C ASP A 29 0.45 -1.65 17.10
N ASN A 30 -0.55 -0.78 16.91
CA ASN A 30 -0.65 0.53 17.58
C ASN A 30 -1.66 0.57 18.73
N GLY A 31 -2.26 -0.55 19.13
CA GLY A 31 -3.22 -0.62 20.24
C GLY A 31 -4.54 0.16 20.01
N LEU A 32 -4.94 0.34 18.75
CA LEU A 32 -6.16 1.07 18.38
C LEU A 32 -7.38 0.16 18.46
N GLU A 33 -8.50 0.70 18.94
CA GLU A 33 -9.79 0.00 18.89
C GLU A 33 -10.28 -0.17 17.44
N LYS A 34 -11.21 -1.11 17.23
CA LYS A 34 -11.70 -1.45 15.89
C LYS A 34 -12.30 -0.25 15.15
N ASP A 35 -13.09 0.56 15.86
CA ASP A 35 -13.86 1.66 15.29
C ASP A 35 -13.24 3.04 15.62
N GLN A 36 -12.05 3.05 16.22
CA GLN A 36 -11.32 4.29 16.49
C GLN A 36 -10.98 5.00 15.17
N PRO A 37 -11.30 6.30 15.03
CA PRO A 37 -10.87 7.07 13.86
C PRO A 37 -9.34 7.09 13.75
N LEU A 38 -8.84 6.96 12.53
CA LEU A 38 -7.40 7.05 12.24
C LEU A 38 -7.01 8.53 12.12
N ALA A 39 -5.86 8.91 12.65
CA ALA A 39 -5.31 10.25 12.42
C ALA A 39 -4.88 10.40 10.95
N THR A 40 -4.69 11.64 10.51
CA THR A 40 -4.26 11.89 9.12
C THR A 40 -2.90 11.25 8.84
N GLU A 41 -1.97 11.32 9.79
CA GLU A 41 -0.65 10.69 9.68
C GLU A 41 -0.76 9.15 9.54
N ASP A 42 -1.64 8.52 10.32
CA ASP A 42 -1.90 7.07 10.25
C ASP A 42 -2.39 6.67 8.85
N VAL A 43 -3.31 7.45 8.29
CA VAL A 43 -3.88 7.21 6.96
C VAL A 43 -2.80 7.32 5.89
N VAL A 44 -1.87 8.28 5.99
CA VAL A 44 -0.74 8.42 5.06
C VAL A 44 0.18 7.20 5.13
N VAL A 45 0.55 6.76 6.34
CA VAL A 45 1.41 5.57 6.53
C VAL A 45 0.74 4.32 5.96
N LEU A 46 -0.57 4.15 6.21
CA LEU A 46 -1.35 3.05 5.64
C LEU A 46 -1.42 3.10 4.12
N GLN A 47 -1.60 4.29 3.53
CA GLN A 47 -1.61 4.48 2.07
C GLN A 47 -0.29 4.02 1.46
N GLN A 48 0.81 4.45 2.06
CA GLN A 48 2.16 4.08 1.63
C GLN A 48 2.39 2.57 1.71
N GLN A 49 2.05 1.95 2.84
CA GLN A 49 2.14 0.49 2.99
C GLN A 49 1.28 -0.24 1.97
N TYR A 50 0.04 0.21 1.75
CA TYR A 50 -0.86 -0.36 0.78
C TYR A 50 -0.28 -0.31 -0.64
N LEU A 51 0.22 0.85 -1.06
CA LEU A 51 0.84 1.01 -2.38
C LEU A 51 2.09 0.15 -2.54
N LEU A 52 2.93 0.00 -1.52
CA LEU A 52 4.07 -0.94 -1.58
C LEU A 52 3.62 -2.39 -1.73
N ASN A 53 2.50 -2.80 -1.12
CA ASN A 53 1.99 -4.14 -1.32
C ASN A 53 1.48 -4.36 -2.76
N VAL A 54 0.82 -3.35 -3.33
CA VAL A 54 0.37 -3.39 -4.73
C VAL A 54 1.57 -3.45 -5.67
N LEU A 55 2.51 -2.52 -5.51
CA LEU A 55 3.71 -2.43 -6.35
C LEU A 55 4.64 -3.64 -6.17
N GLY A 56 4.74 -4.19 -4.95
CA GLY A 56 5.52 -5.40 -4.69
C GLY A 56 4.96 -6.61 -5.41
N THR A 57 3.63 -6.73 -5.53
CA THR A 57 3.00 -7.76 -6.35
C THR A 57 3.36 -7.57 -7.83
N ALA A 58 3.22 -6.36 -8.37
CA ALA A 58 3.60 -6.06 -9.76
C ALA A 58 5.10 -6.29 -10.02
N LEU A 59 5.96 -5.99 -9.05
CA LEU A 59 7.41 -6.21 -9.12
C LEU A 59 7.72 -7.72 -9.17
N ALA A 60 7.05 -8.51 -8.33
CA ALA A 60 7.21 -9.96 -8.33
C ALA A 60 6.75 -10.57 -9.66
N GLU A 61 5.65 -10.11 -10.22
CA GLU A 61 5.17 -10.54 -11.55
C GLU A 61 6.19 -10.22 -12.65
N LYS A 62 6.70 -8.97 -12.69
CA LYS A 62 7.73 -8.53 -13.65
C LYS A 62 8.96 -9.42 -13.64
N TYR A 63 9.39 -9.90 -12.47
CA TYR A 63 10.57 -10.74 -12.32
C TYR A 63 10.26 -12.24 -12.12
N SER A 64 8.99 -12.65 -12.26
CA SER A 64 8.53 -14.03 -12.03
C SER A 64 8.96 -14.62 -10.68
N TRP A 65 8.93 -13.81 -9.63
CA TRP A 65 9.22 -14.27 -8.27
C TRP A 65 8.01 -14.96 -7.64
N PRO A 66 8.21 -16.05 -6.86
CA PRO A 66 7.13 -16.70 -6.10
C PRO A 66 6.80 -15.92 -4.81
N LEU A 67 6.85 -14.59 -4.88
CA LEU A 67 6.64 -13.64 -3.80
C LEU A 67 5.55 -12.66 -4.22
N GLY A 68 5.12 -11.81 -3.30
CA GLY A 68 4.22 -10.70 -3.61
C GLY A 68 4.25 -9.69 -2.48
N GLU A 69 3.41 -8.66 -2.60
CA GLU A 69 3.23 -7.69 -1.54
C GLU A 69 4.57 -7.07 -1.07
N VAL A 70 4.64 -6.54 0.15
CA VAL A 70 5.87 -5.96 0.71
C VAL A 70 7.05 -6.94 0.76
N VAL A 71 6.80 -8.26 0.76
CA VAL A 71 7.88 -9.26 0.80
C VAL A 71 8.72 -9.23 -0.49
N ALA A 72 8.10 -8.96 -1.63
CA ALA A 72 8.83 -8.79 -2.90
C ALA A 72 9.70 -7.53 -2.89
N ILE A 73 9.23 -6.45 -2.26
CA ILE A 73 10.01 -5.23 -2.03
C ILE A 73 11.21 -5.53 -1.13
N ASP A 74 10.99 -6.23 -0.03
CA ASP A 74 12.05 -6.61 0.90
C ASP A 74 13.12 -7.46 0.20
N PHE A 75 12.70 -8.43 -0.60
CA PHE A 75 13.59 -9.26 -1.38
C PHE A 75 14.41 -8.46 -2.41
N ALA A 76 13.78 -7.52 -3.11
CA ALA A 76 14.48 -6.64 -4.05
C ALA A 76 15.55 -5.80 -3.33
N LEU A 77 15.23 -5.23 -2.16
CA LEU A 77 16.17 -4.46 -1.34
C LEU A 77 17.35 -5.32 -0.86
N ILE A 78 17.08 -6.53 -0.37
CA ILE A 78 18.13 -7.48 0.05
C ILE A 78 19.03 -7.81 -1.14
N ARG A 79 18.47 -8.10 -2.32
CA ARG A 79 19.25 -8.43 -3.52
C ARG A 79 20.10 -7.27 -4.01
N ARG A 80 19.58 -6.04 -3.96
CA ARG A 80 20.24 -4.85 -4.48
C ARG A 80 21.35 -4.35 -3.56
N TYR A 81 21.10 -4.33 -2.25
CA TYR A 81 21.99 -3.70 -1.28
C TYR A 81 22.72 -4.68 -0.35
N SER A 82 22.43 -5.98 -0.45
CA SER A 82 22.94 -7.00 0.48
C SER A 82 22.60 -6.70 1.95
N TRP A 83 21.54 -5.92 2.20
CA TRP A 83 21.06 -5.67 3.55
C TRP A 83 20.44 -6.93 4.14
N THR A 84 20.57 -7.08 5.46
CA THR A 84 19.95 -8.19 6.18
C THR A 84 18.43 -8.02 6.28
N PRO A 85 17.66 -9.10 6.45
CA PRO A 85 16.21 -9.01 6.62
C PRO A 85 15.79 -8.05 7.75
N PRO A 86 16.42 -8.04 8.94
CA PRO A 86 16.07 -7.08 10.00
C PRO A 86 16.29 -5.62 9.60
N GLN A 87 17.39 -5.31 8.88
CA GLN A 87 17.66 -3.94 8.42
C GLN A 87 16.60 -3.47 7.43
N VAL A 88 16.20 -4.34 6.51
CA VAL A 88 15.16 -4.02 5.53
C VAL A 88 13.80 -3.86 6.21
N GLN A 89 13.43 -4.77 7.13
CA GLN A 89 12.15 -4.72 7.84
C GLN A 89 12.01 -3.49 8.76
N ALA A 90 13.12 -2.92 9.24
CA ALA A 90 13.12 -1.71 10.05
C ALA A 90 12.87 -0.42 9.23
N LEU A 91 12.98 -0.46 7.90
CA LEU A 91 12.71 0.71 7.06
C LEU A 91 11.24 1.09 7.07
N SER A 92 10.97 2.39 7.20
CA SER A 92 9.63 2.92 6.96
C SER A 92 9.20 2.66 5.50
N PRO A 93 7.90 2.64 5.21
CA PRO A 93 7.39 2.52 3.85
C PRO A 93 8.03 3.54 2.90
N ALA A 94 8.11 4.81 3.30
CA ALA A 94 8.73 5.85 2.50
C ALA A 94 10.20 5.56 2.18
N HIS A 95 10.98 5.12 3.16
CA HIS A 95 12.38 4.75 2.94
C HIS A 95 12.53 3.54 2.02
N LYS A 96 11.64 2.54 2.10
CA LYS A 96 11.63 1.42 1.16
C LYS A 96 11.37 1.90 -0.26
N TRP A 97 10.37 2.76 -0.45
CA TRP A 97 10.07 3.33 -1.76
C TRP A 97 11.27 4.11 -2.30
N LEU A 98 11.87 5.01 -1.52
CA LEU A 98 13.02 5.82 -1.94
C LEU A 98 14.23 4.96 -2.34
N ALA A 99 14.47 3.85 -1.64
CA ALA A 99 15.61 2.99 -1.91
C ALA A 99 15.52 2.22 -3.25
N ILE A 100 14.33 2.07 -3.83
CA ILE A 100 14.12 1.34 -5.10
C ILE A 100 13.12 2.04 -6.03
N CYS A 101 12.95 3.36 -5.91
CA CYS A 101 11.92 4.08 -6.65
C CYS A 101 12.11 3.95 -8.17
N ASP A 102 13.35 3.87 -8.64
CA ASP A 102 13.71 3.63 -10.04
C ASP A 102 13.18 2.30 -10.60
N GLU A 103 13.05 1.26 -9.77
CA GLU A 103 12.47 -0.02 -10.17
C GLU A 103 10.94 -0.04 -10.06
N LEU A 104 10.37 0.78 -9.17
CA LEU A 104 8.93 0.85 -8.90
C LEU A 104 8.20 1.85 -9.80
N GLU A 105 8.80 2.97 -10.16
CA GLU A 105 8.22 4.02 -11.00
C GLU A 105 7.69 3.51 -12.35
N PRO A 106 8.36 2.56 -13.04
CA PRO A 106 7.82 2.00 -14.28
C PRO A 106 6.62 1.06 -14.07
N LEU A 107 6.31 0.67 -12.83
CA LEU A 107 5.21 -0.25 -12.53
C LEU A 107 3.88 0.50 -12.43
N HIS A 108 2.82 -0.15 -12.88
CA HIS A 108 1.48 0.43 -12.83
C HIS A 108 0.76 0.03 -11.53
N VAL A 109 0.22 1.01 -10.81
CA VAL A 109 -0.78 0.79 -9.76
C VAL A 109 -2.16 0.63 -10.43
N PRO A 110 -2.79 -0.57 -10.38
CA PRO A 110 -4.05 -0.82 -11.08
C PRO A 110 -5.19 0.06 -10.57
N GLU A 111 -6.10 0.44 -11.47
CA GLU A 111 -7.24 1.31 -11.14
C GLU A 111 -8.14 0.70 -10.04
N GLU A 112 -8.28 -0.62 -10.02
CA GLU A 112 -9.01 -1.34 -8.98
C GLU A 112 -8.39 -1.14 -7.60
N ALA A 113 -7.06 -1.12 -7.50
CA ALA A 113 -6.37 -0.87 -6.23
C ALA A 113 -6.59 0.57 -5.75
N ARG A 114 -6.49 1.54 -6.67
CA ARG A 114 -6.79 2.96 -6.37
C ARG A 114 -8.22 3.13 -5.91
N ARG A 115 -9.16 2.45 -6.56
CA ARG A 115 -10.59 2.49 -6.20
C ARG A 115 -10.82 1.91 -4.81
N VAL A 116 -10.26 0.75 -4.50
CA VAL A 116 -10.41 0.13 -3.16
C VAL A 116 -9.90 1.07 -2.07
N TRP A 117 -8.74 1.70 -2.26
CA TRP A 117 -8.24 2.68 -1.31
C TRP A 117 -9.18 3.88 -1.14
N ARG A 118 -9.68 4.45 -2.25
CA ARG A 118 -10.62 5.59 -2.21
C ARG A 118 -11.95 5.25 -1.55
N ASP A 119 -12.51 4.09 -1.86
CA ASP A 119 -13.83 3.66 -1.37
C ASP A 119 -13.78 3.43 0.15
N GLU A 120 -12.72 2.80 0.66
CA GLU A 120 -12.54 2.59 2.10
C GLU A 120 -12.22 3.88 2.86
N ARG A 121 -11.49 4.82 2.24
CA ARG A 121 -11.23 6.12 2.84
C ARG A 121 -12.49 6.94 3.13
N GLN A 122 -13.56 6.76 2.34
CA GLN A 122 -14.85 7.41 2.61
C GLN A 122 -15.48 6.95 3.93
N VAL A 123 -15.03 5.81 4.47
CA VAL A 123 -15.53 5.22 5.72
C VAL A 123 -14.85 5.84 6.96
N TRP A 124 -13.66 6.44 6.84
CA TRP A 124 -12.83 6.82 8.01
C TRP A 124 -12.75 8.32 8.32
N GLY A 125 -13.54 9.16 7.65
CA GLY A 125 -13.70 10.58 7.98
C GLY A 125 -13.18 11.57 6.93
N PRO A 126 -13.34 12.89 7.15
CA PRO A 126 -13.10 13.92 6.15
C PRO A 126 -11.61 14.23 6.02
N VAL A 127 -10.83 13.32 5.46
CA VAL A 127 -9.44 13.61 5.09
C VAL A 127 -9.47 14.27 3.70
N PRO A 128 -8.81 15.43 3.47
CA PRO A 128 -8.98 16.24 2.26
C PRO A 128 -8.85 15.44 0.97
N ILE A 129 -9.84 15.61 0.08
CA ILE A 129 -9.94 15.00 -1.27
C ILE A 129 -8.53 14.85 -1.87
N ASP A 130 -8.11 13.60 -2.01
CA ASP A 130 -6.95 13.25 -2.83
C ASP A 130 -7.36 13.46 -4.30
N SER A 131 -7.27 14.72 -4.70
CA SER A 131 -7.40 15.21 -6.07
C SER A 131 -6.09 15.03 -6.85
N ARG A 132 -5.15 14.25 -6.30
CA ARG A 132 -3.80 14.11 -6.85
C ARG A 132 -3.90 13.23 -8.08
N LYS A 133 -3.26 13.69 -9.16
CA LYS A 133 -3.19 12.97 -10.44
C LYS A 133 -2.17 11.84 -10.42
N ASP A 134 -1.37 11.74 -9.36
CA ASP A 134 -0.16 10.95 -9.31
C ASP A 134 0.00 10.28 -7.94
N ASP A 135 0.04 8.94 -7.91
CA ASP A 135 0.28 8.18 -6.67
C ASP A 135 1.67 8.45 -6.10
N LEU A 136 2.57 9.06 -6.88
CA LEU A 136 3.91 9.44 -6.42
C LEU A 136 3.90 10.61 -5.42
N GLU A 137 2.81 11.38 -5.35
CA GLU A 137 2.72 12.52 -4.42
C GLU A 137 2.66 12.09 -2.94
N VAL A 138 2.08 10.93 -2.63
CA VAL A 138 2.04 10.39 -1.24
C VAL A 138 3.44 10.11 -0.68
N TRP A 139 4.41 9.86 -1.56
CA TRP A 139 5.80 9.61 -1.19
C TRP A 139 6.56 10.92 -0.95
N ARG A 140 6.27 11.96 -1.74
CA ARG A 140 6.89 13.30 -1.58
C ARG A 140 6.50 13.98 -0.27
N GLU A 141 5.26 13.79 0.18
CA GLU A 141 4.78 14.33 1.46
C GLU A 141 5.51 13.75 2.67
N ALA A 142 5.93 12.48 2.61
CA ALA A 142 6.66 11.82 3.69
C ALA A 142 8.07 12.38 3.92
N PHE A 143 8.64 13.06 2.93
CA PHE A 143 9.99 13.63 2.99
C PHE A 143 9.98 15.16 3.15
N ALA A 144 8.80 15.78 3.21
CA ALA A 144 8.63 17.22 3.39
C ALA A 144 8.37 17.63 4.86
N GLN A 145 8.33 16.66 5.79
CA GLN A 145 8.21 16.83 7.23
C GLN A 145 9.57 16.66 7.90
#